data_AF-A0A442F6R7-F1
#
_entry.id   AF-A0A442F6R7-F1
#
_cell.length_a   1.000
_cell.length_b   1.000
_cell.length_c   1.000
_cell.angle_alpha   90.00
_cell.angle_beta   90.00
_cell.angle_gamma   90.00
#
_symmetry.space_group_name_H-M   'P 1'
#
loop_
_entity.id
_entity.type
_entity.pdbx_description
1 polymer ?
#
loop_
_entity_poly.entity_id
_entity_poly.type
_entity_poly.pdbx_seq_one_letter_code
_entity_poly.pdbx_strand_id
1 'polypeptide(L)'
;MSSDTPHWSERRDASPRSELARRIDTGAWAAFLIWVGVSILANVGWGWFLAGLGIIVLSAQAALRIADEKIDAFWLVCGAVFLVAGIWEIFNLRWPLAPLLVILLGVGLLWRAFFSRSKSAL
;
A
#
# COMPACT_ATOMS: atom_id res chain seq x y z
N MET A 1 -50.18 -5.88 29.22
CA MET A 1 -49.52 -5.23 28.07
C MET A 1 -48.02 -5.36 28.30
N SER A 2 -47.37 -6.35 27.68
CA SER A 2 -45.93 -6.58 27.84
C SER A 2 -45.19 -5.62 26.91
N SER A 3 -44.36 -4.73 27.47
CA SER A 3 -43.45 -3.91 26.69
C SER A 3 -42.20 -4.71 26.37
N ASP A 4 -42.24 -5.40 25.23
CA ASP A 4 -41.05 -5.92 24.58
C ASP A 4 -40.13 -4.74 24.25
N THR A 5 -39.02 -4.64 24.98
CA THR A 5 -37.91 -3.80 24.55
C THR A 5 -36.84 -4.73 23.97
N PRO A 6 -36.61 -4.72 22.65
CA PRO A 6 -35.45 -5.39 22.08
C PRO A 6 -34.22 -4.62 22.55
N HIS A 7 -33.49 -5.18 23.52
CA HIS A 7 -32.15 -4.71 23.81
C HIS A 7 -31.28 -5.08 22.61
N TRP A 8 -30.81 -4.04 21.92
CA TRP A 8 -29.95 -4.09 20.76
C TRP A 8 -28.65 -4.79 21.10
N SER A 9 -28.63 -6.12 20.98
CA SER A 9 -27.39 -6.77 20.62
C SER A 9 -27.03 -6.27 19.23
N GLU A 10 -26.27 -5.17 19.18
CA GLU A 10 -25.28 -4.96 18.14
C GLU A 10 -24.40 -6.21 18.15
N ARG A 11 -24.89 -7.26 17.48
CA ARG A 11 -24.01 -8.19 16.82
C ARG A 11 -23.23 -7.29 15.88
N ARG A 12 -22.05 -6.89 16.34
CA ARG A 12 -20.94 -6.60 15.46
C ARG A 12 -20.76 -7.89 14.69
N ASP A 13 -21.51 -8.01 13.61
CA ASP A 13 -21.32 -9.00 12.60
C ASP A 13 -19.92 -8.70 12.07
N ALA A 14 -18.91 -9.29 12.72
CA ALA A 14 -17.57 -9.39 12.18
C ALA A 14 -17.73 -10.23 10.93
N SER A 15 -18.12 -9.56 9.84
CA SER A 15 -18.28 -10.19 8.55
C SER A 15 -16.97 -10.93 8.26
N PRO A 16 -17.00 -12.15 7.67
CA PRO A 16 -15.79 -12.89 7.35
C PRO A 16 -14.74 -12.06 6.59
N ARG A 17 -15.22 -11.05 5.85
CA ARG A 17 -14.44 -10.05 5.12
C ARG A 17 -13.61 -9.13 6.04
N SER A 18 -14.17 -8.64 7.16
CA SER A 18 -13.41 -7.78 8.10
C SER A 18 -12.32 -8.54 8.86
N GLU A 19 -12.54 -9.82 9.12
CA GLU A 19 -11.54 -10.67 9.77
C GLU A 19 -10.36 -10.99 8.83
N LEU A 20 -10.62 -11.19 7.53
CA LEU A 20 -9.57 -11.41 6.55
C LEU A 20 -8.71 -10.16 6.35
N ALA A 21 -9.34 -8.98 6.19
CA ALA A 21 -8.63 -7.71 6.11
C ALA A 21 -7.74 -7.47 7.34
N ARG A 22 -8.25 -7.76 8.55
CA ARG A 22 -7.50 -7.65 9.81
C ARG A 22 -6.28 -8.56 9.86
N ARG A 23 -6.38 -9.79 9.32
CA ARG A 23 -5.26 -10.74 9.24
C ARG A 23 -4.20 -10.28 8.24
N ILE A 24 -4.61 -9.76 7.09
CA ILE A 24 -3.69 -9.20 6.10
C ILE A 24 -2.96 -7.99 6.69
N ASP A 25 -3.66 -7.08 7.37
CA ASP A 25 -3.05 -5.95 8.07
C ASP A 25 -2.05 -6.43 9.13
N THR A 26 -2.43 -7.39 9.96
CA THR A 26 -1.55 -7.95 11.00
C THR A 26 -0.30 -8.57 10.37
N GLY A 27 -0.45 -9.32 9.27
CA GLY A 27 0.65 -9.91 8.52
C GLY A 27 1.58 -8.87 7.90
N ALA A 28 1.02 -7.80 7.32
CA ALA A 28 1.77 -6.68 6.75
C ALA A 28 2.57 -5.94 7.83
N TRP A 29 1.95 -5.66 8.99
CA TRP A 29 2.63 -5.06 10.14
C TRP A 29 3.75 -5.94 10.69
N ALA A 30 3.53 -7.26 10.78
CA ALA A 30 4.56 -8.19 11.21
C ALA A 30 5.74 -8.22 10.22
N ALA A 31 5.47 -8.29 8.92
CA ALA A 31 6.50 -8.25 7.89
C ALA A 31 7.29 -6.93 7.91
N PHE A 32 6.60 -5.80 8.09
CA PHE A 32 7.21 -4.48 8.25
C PHE A 32 8.13 -4.42 9.48
N LEU A 33 7.68 -4.90 10.64
CA LEU A 33 8.49 -4.93 11.86
C LEU A 33 9.73 -5.81 11.72
N ILE A 34 9.56 -7.00 11.14
CA ILE A 34 10.69 -7.91 10.87
C ILE A 34 11.70 -7.23 9.95
N TRP A 35 11.23 -6.60 8.87
CA TRP A 35 12.11 -5.92 7.93
C TRP A 35 12.85 -4.75 8.55
N VAL A 36 12.17 -3.89 9.31
CA VAL A 36 12.80 -2.78 10.02
C VAL A 36 13.85 -3.28 11.01
N GLY A 37 13.53 -4.32 11.79
CA GLY A 37 14.48 -4.94 12.72
C GLY A 37 15.72 -5.50 12.02
N VAL A 38 15.53 -6.25 10.93
CA VAL A 38 16.64 -6.78 10.10
C VAL A 38 17.45 -5.64 9.51
N SER A 39 16.79 -4.57 9.04
CA SER A 39 17.44 -3.43 8.41
C SER A 39 18.36 -2.68 9.39
N ILE A 40 17.91 -2.51 10.63
CA ILE A 40 18.72 -1.92 11.70
C ILE A 40 19.87 -2.86 12.08
N LEU A 41 19.58 -4.15 12.28
CA LEU A 41 20.57 -5.13 12.73
C LEU A 41 21.70 -5.34 11.71
N ALA A 42 21.37 -5.38 10.42
CA ALA A 42 22.33 -5.53 9.35
C ALA A 42 22.91 -4.21 8.83
N ASN A 43 22.54 -3.07 9.46
CA ASN A 43 22.93 -1.72 9.05
C ASN A 43 22.77 -1.49 7.53
N VAL A 44 21.62 -1.90 7.03
CA VAL A 44 21.37 -1.99 5.60
C VAL A 44 21.20 -0.57 5.06
N GLY A 45 21.93 -0.24 4.00
CA GLY A 45 21.89 1.10 3.40
C GLY A 45 20.49 1.54 2.99
N TRP A 46 20.29 2.86 2.91
CA TRP A 46 18.98 3.48 2.69
C TRP A 46 18.23 2.93 1.46
N GLY A 47 18.94 2.60 0.39
CA GLY A 47 18.34 2.03 -0.82
C GLY A 47 17.73 0.65 -0.61
N TRP A 48 18.43 -0.25 0.08
CA TRP A 48 17.90 -1.56 0.41
C TRP A 48 16.72 -1.46 1.36
N PHE A 49 16.79 -0.57 2.35
CA PHE A 49 15.68 -0.30 3.26
C PHE A 49 14.40 0.11 2.51
N LEU A 50 14.51 1.11 1.62
CA LEU A 50 13.42 1.59 0.77
C LEU A 50 12.89 0.51 -0.17
N ALA A 51 13.79 -0.28 -0.78
CA ALA A 51 13.41 -1.36 -1.68
C ALA A 51 12.58 -2.42 -0.94
N GLY A 52 13.03 -2.87 0.24
CA GLY A 52 12.27 -3.83 1.04
C GLY A 52 10.94 -3.27 1.53
N LEU A 53 10.89 -1.97 1.88
CA LEU A 53 9.64 -1.31 2.24
C LEU A 53 8.64 -1.30 1.08
N GLY A 54 9.11 -1.00 -0.14
CA GLY A 54 8.31 -1.07 -1.36
C GLY A 54 7.78 -2.48 -1.62
N ILE A 55 8.61 -3.51 -1.44
CA ILE A 55 8.20 -4.92 -1.60
C ILE A 55 7.10 -5.29 -0.61
N ILE A 56 7.22 -4.91 0.67
CA ILE A 56 6.22 -5.24 1.70
C ILE A 56 4.89 -4.59 1.39
N VAL A 57 4.92 -3.30 1.04
CA VAL A 57 3.71 -2.56 0.67
C VAL A 57 3.04 -3.16 -0.57
N LEU A 58 3.80 -3.44 -1.64
CA LEU A 58 3.26 -4.05 -2.86
C LEU A 58 2.72 -5.46 -2.60
N SER A 59 3.39 -6.24 -1.75
CA SER A 59 2.96 -7.59 -1.36
C SER A 59 1.66 -7.54 -0.55
N ALA A 60 1.49 -6.55 0.33
CA ALA A 60 0.24 -6.33 1.05
C ALA A 60 -0.92 -5.99 0.10
N GLN A 61 -0.69 -5.08 -0.87
CA GLN A 61 -1.69 -4.77 -1.89
C GLN A 61 -1.99 -5.98 -2.80
N ALA A 62 -1.00 -6.85 -3.07
CA ALA A 62 -1.20 -8.09 -3.81
C ALA A 62 -2.00 -9.12 -3.01
N ALA A 63 -1.77 -9.24 -1.70
CA ALA A 63 -2.58 -10.09 -0.83
C ALA A 63 -4.04 -9.60 -0.79
N LEU A 64 -4.26 -8.28 -0.73
CA LEU A 64 -5.59 -7.67 -0.82
C LEU A 64 -6.27 -7.94 -2.17
N ARG A 65 -5.51 -7.90 -3.29
CA ARG A 65 -6.02 -8.31 -4.63
C ARG A 65 -6.55 -9.73 -4.62
N ILE A 66 -5.78 -10.66 -4.05
CA ILE A 66 -6.12 -12.10 -4.02
C ILE A 66 -7.34 -12.34 -3.12
N ALA A 67 -7.52 -11.52 -2.08
CA ALA A 67 -8.68 -11.55 -1.19
C ALA A 67 -9.96 -10.91 -1.78
N ASP A 68 -9.94 -10.41 -3.02
CA ASP A 68 -11.03 -9.62 -3.63
C ASP A 68 -11.40 -8.36 -2.81
N GLU A 69 -10.43 -7.85 -2.05
CA GLU A 69 -10.57 -6.66 -1.23
C GLU A 69 -10.20 -5.42 -2.08
N LYS A 70 -10.80 -4.26 -1.76
CA LYS A 70 -10.52 -3.03 -2.52
C LYS A 70 -9.05 -2.64 -2.37
N ILE A 71 -8.32 -2.67 -3.50
CA ILE A 71 -6.96 -2.14 -3.56
C ILE A 71 -7.00 -0.64 -3.37
N ASP A 72 -6.19 -0.16 -2.43
CA ASP A 72 -5.85 1.25 -2.36
C ASP A 72 -4.77 1.58 -3.39
N ALA A 73 -5.17 2.27 -4.46
CA ALA A 73 -4.26 2.73 -5.51
C ALA A 73 -3.18 3.66 -4.95
N PHE A 74 -3.45 4.39 -3.85
CA PHE A 74 -2.46 5.24 -3.19
C PHE A 74 -1.32 4.40 -2.62
N TRP A 75 -1.63 3.38 -1.82
CA TRP A 75 -0.62 2.48 -1.26
C TRP A 75 0.13 1.70 -2.34
N LEU A 76 -0.55 1.32 -3.43
CA LEU A 76 0.10 0.67 -4.57
C LEU A 76 1.14 1.60 -5.23
N VAL A 77 0.79 2.86 -5.47
CA VAL A 77 1.71 3.86 -6.05
C VAL A 77 2.83 4.19 -5.07
N CYS A 78 2.54 4.37 -3.78
CA CYS A 78 3.56 4.59 -2.75
C CYS A 78 4.57 3.44 -2.69
N GLY A 79 4.09 2.18 -2.68
CA GLY A 79 4.96 1.01 -2.70
C GLY A 79 5.84 0.95 -3.94
N ALA A 80 5.28 1.25 -5.12
CA ALA A 80 6.05 1.31 -6.36
C ALA A 80 7.10 2.44 -6.34
N VAL A 81 6.77 3.62 -5.83
CA VAL A 81 7.70 4.74 -5.69
C VAL A 81 8.83 4.39 -4.72
N PHE A 82 8.52 3.78 -3.58
CA PHE A 82 9.55 3.32 -2.64
C PHE A 82 10.46 2.26 -3.24
N LEU A 83 9.90 1.30 -3.99
CA LEU A 83 10.68 0.29 -4.68
C LEU A 83 11.65 0.92 -5.69
N VAL A 84 11.15 1.81 -6.55
CA VAL A 84 11.95 2.49 -7.58
C VAL A 84 13.02 3.38 -6.93
N ALA A 85 12.66 4.14 -5.91
CA ALA A 85 13.61 4.99 -5.17
C ALA A 85 14.70 4.14 -4.49
N GLY A 86 14.33 3.01 -3.88
CA GLY A 86 15.27 2.10 -3.24
C GLY A 86 16.23 1.46 -4.22
N ILE A 87 15.71 0.95 -5.35
CA ILE A 87 16.53 0.41 -6.44
C ILE A 87 17.51 1.48 -6.94
N TRP A 88 17.03 2.70 -7.16
CA TRP A 88 17.88 3.79 -7.64
C TRP A 88 19.03 4.12 -6.70
N GLU A 89 18.75 4.17 -5.40
CA GLU A 89 19.74 4.42 -4.35
C GLU A 89 20.76 3.27 -4.27
N ILE A 90 20.33 2.02 -4.44
CA ILE A 90 21.24 0.84 -4.51
C ILE A 90 22.22 0.96 -5.69
N PHE A 91 21.74 1.44 -6.84
CA PHE A 91 22.59 1.66 -8.01
C PHE A 91 23.48 2.92 -7.90
N ASN A 92 23.36 3.70 -6.81
CA ASN A 92 24.12 4.92 -6.55
C ASN A 92 24.18 5.86 -7.77
N LEU A 93 23.06 5.92 -8.52
CA LEU A 93 22.96 6.74 -9.71
C LEU A 93 23.02 8.21 -9.27
N ARG A 94 24.15 8.87 -9.55
CA ARG A 94 24.41 10.32 -9.33
C ARG A 94 23.40 11.28 -9.99
N TRP A 95 22.35 10.76 -10.61
CA TRP A 95 21.29 11.52 -11.22
C TRP A 95 20.26 11.94 -10.17
N PRO A 96 19.79 13.20 -10.22
CA PRO A 96 18.90 13.74 -9.21
C PRO A 96 17.52 13.06 -9.30
N LEU A 97 17.22 12.18 -8.35
CA LEU A 97 15.95 11.44 -8.22
C LEU A 97 14.73 12.35 -8.12
N ALA A 98 14.87 13.45 -7.36
CA ALA A 98 13.79 14.39 -7.10
C ALA A 98 13.17 14.96 -8.40
N PRO A 99 13.94 15.53 -9.36
CA PRO A 99 13.37 15.99 -10.62
C PRO A 99 12.81 14.86 -11.49
N LEU A 100 13.39 13.65 -11.47
CA LEU A 100 12.81 12.52 -12.20
C LEU A 100 11.44 12.12 -11.64
N LEU A 101 11.30 12.08 -10.31
CA LEU A 101 10.02 11.83 -9.64
C LEU A 101 9.00 12.94 -9.92
N VAL A 102 9.43 14.21 -9.94
CA VAL A 102 8.56 15.34 -10.29
C VAL A 102 8.10 15.25 -11.75
N ILE A 103 8.97 14.87 -12.68
CA ILE A 103 8.62 14.64 -14.08
C ILE A 103 7.63 13.48 -14.19
N LEU A 104 7.90 12.36 -13.51
CA LEU A 104 7.02 11.19 -13.53
C LEU A 104 5.64 11.51 -12.92
N LEU A 105 5.62 12.27 -11.83
CA LEU A 105 4.39 12.75 -11.20
C LEU A 105 3.62 13.69 -12.15
N GLY A 106 4.32 14.61 -12.82
CA GLY A 106 3.75 15.49 -13.84
C GLY A 106 3.16 14.72 -15.02
N VAL A 107 3.86 13.71 -15.53
CA VAL A 107 3.38 12.83 -16.61
C VAL A 107 2.19 12.00 -16.13
N GLY A 108 2.21 11.47 -14.91
CA GLY A 108 1.10 10.72 -14.33
C GLY A 108 -0.16 11.59 -14.13
N LEU A 109 0.02 12.84 -13.69
CA LEU A 109 -1.06 13.84 -13.61
C LEU A 109 -1.62 14.16 -15.01
N LEU A 110 -0.75 14.35 -16.01
CA LEU A 110 -1.17 14.53 -17.40
C LEU A 110 -1.97 13.32 -17.89
N TRP A 111 -1.45 12.11 -17.70
CA TRP A 111 -2.10 10.88 -18.13
C TRP A 111 -3.47 10.73 -17.49
N ARG A 112 -3.59 10.98 -16.18
CA ARG A 112 -4.89 10.97 -15.50
C ARG A 112 -5.81 12.05 -16.05
N ALA A 113 -5.32 13.26 -16.31
CA ALA A 113 -6.15 14.32 -16.89
C ALA A 113 -6.66 13.95 -18.30
N PHE A 114 -5.83 13.31 -19.12
CA PHE A 114 -6.20 12.90 -20.48
C PHE A 114 -7.06 11.63 -20.53
N PHE A 115 -6.78 10.61 -19.71
CA PHE A 115 -7.50 9.33 -19.70
C PHE A 115 -8.69 9.27 -18.72
N SER A 116 -8.80 10.19 -17.75
CA SER A 116 -9.96 10.26 -16.84
C SER A 116 -11.19 10.93 -17.46
N ARG A 117 -11.18 11.19 -18.78
CA ARG A 117 -12.31 11.73 -19.55
C ARG A 117 -13.12 10.68 -20.32
N SER A 118 -12.98 9.39 -20.01
CA SER A 118 -13.75 8.33 -20.67
C SER A 118 -14.41 7.33 -19.70
N LYS A 119 -15.18 7.84 -18.74
CA LYS A 119 -16.31 7.13 -18.12
C LYS A 119 -17.46 8.10 -17.81
N SER A 120 -17.85 8.89 -18.81
CA SER A 120 -19.08 9.68 -18.76
C SER A 120 -19.54 10.09 -20.16
N ALA A 121 -19.97 9.11 -20.94
CA ALA A 121 -21.04 9.26 -21.93
C ALA A 121 -21.47 7.86 -22.37
N LEU A 122 -22.73 7.56 -22.08
CA LEU A 122 -23.62 6.47 -22.53
C LEU A 122 -23.02 5.26 -23.27
#